data_AF-A0A9E0T024-F1
#
_entry.id   AF-A0A9E0T024-F1
#
_cell.length_a   1.000
_cell.length_b   1.000
_cell.length_c   1.000
_cell.angle_alpha   90.00
_cell.angle_beta   90.00
_cell.angle_gamma   90.00
#
_symmetry.space_group_name_H-M   'P 1'
#
loop_
_entity.id
_entity.type
_entity.pdbx_description
1 polymer ?
#
loop_
_entity_poly.entity_id
_entity_poly.type
_entity_poly.pdbx_seq_one_letter_code
_entity_poly.pdbx_strand_id
1 'polypeptide(L)'
;MALSVRMDPLMERELELAAKRKGVTKSQFIIEAVERALGRKDAHALMVQLKAEERQPKYRAVKRAFEGQQQDYETDSARAALIAKLRAKHGLGPG
;
A
#
# COMPACT_ATOMS: atom_id res chain seq x y z
N MET A 1 1.86 -24.25 14.70
CA MET A 1 3.10 -25.00 14.97
C MET A 1 4.15 -24.01 15.46
N ALA A 2 4.72 -24.22 16.64
CA ALA A 2 5.70 -23.30 17.22
C ALA A 2 7.12 -23.66 16.74
N LEU A 3 7.91 -22.66 16.37
CA LEU A 3 9.30 -22.79 15.93
C LEU A 3 10.20 -22.10 16.95
N SER A 4 11.28 -22.76 17.39
CA SER A 4 12.34 -22.13 18.19
C SER A 4 13.50 -21.75 17.28
N VAL A 5 13.88 -20.47 17.30
CA VAL A 5 15.02 -19.96 16.52
C VAL A 5 16.11 -19.51 17.49
N ARG A 6 17.35 -20.00 17.28
CA ARG A 6 18.52 -19.48 18.00
C ARG A 6 19.09 -18.31 17.22
N MET A 7 19.33 -17.21 17.91
CA MET A 7 19.85 -15.97 17.36
C MET A 7 20.82 -15.31 18.35
N ASP A 8 21.70 -14.47 17.83
CA ASP A 8 22.56 -13.65 18.66
C ASP A 8 21.71 -12.69 19.53
N PRO A 9 22.02 -12.50 20.84
CA PRO A 9 21.21 -11.67 21.72
C PRO A 9 21.09 -10.20 21.29
N LEU A 10 22.11 -9.64 20.65
CA LEU A 10 22.05 -8.27 20.14
C LEU A 10 21.12 -8.20 18.93
N MET A 11 21.23 -9.16 18.02
CA MET A 11 20.35 -9.27 16.86
C MET A 11 18.88 -9.44 17.28
N GLU A 12 18.60 -10.22 18.33
CA GLU A 12 17.25 -10.37 18.86
C GLU A 12 16.66 -9.05 19.36
N ARG A 13 17.46 -8.26 20.07
CA ARG A 13 17.08 -6.92 20.55
C ARG A 13 16.78 -5.96 19.39
N GLU A 14 17.63 -5.95 18.36
CA GLU A 14 17.41 -5.13 17.17
C GLU A 14 16.13 -5.51 16.43
N LEU A 15 15.87 -6.82 16.31
CA LEU A 15 14.67 -7.34 15.68
C LEU A 15 13.41 -6.92 16.46
N GLU A 16 13.43 -6.98 17.79
CA GLU A 16 12.32 -6.51 18.62
C GLU A 16 12.03 -5.03 18.44
N LEU A 17 13.08 -4.19 18.36
CA LEU A 17 12.91 -2.77 18.09
C LEU A 17 12.34 -2.52 16.68
N ALA A 18 12.81 -3.25 15.68
CA ALA A 18 12.32 -3.14 14.31
C ALA A 18 10.85 -3.56 14.19
N ALA A 19 10.45 -4.64 14.87
CA ALA A 19 9.07 -5.10 14.95
C ALA A 19 8.17 -4.04 15.62
N LYS A 20 8.61 -3.49 16.76
CA LYS A 20 7.92 -2.40 17.46
C LYS A 20 7.73 -1.15 16.60
N ARG A 21 8.76 -0.72 15.88
CA ARG A 21 8.67 0.44 14.95
C ARG A 21 7.62 0.25 13.86
N LYS A 22 7.39 -0.99 13.45
CA LYS A 22 6.36 -1.36 12.47
C LYS A 22 4.99 -1.66 13.08
N GLY A 23 4.86 -1.66 14.41
CA GLY A 23 3.63 -2.05 15.09
C GLY A 23 3.26 -3.52 14.91
N VAL A 24 4.23 -4.40 14.61
CA VAL A 24 4.00 -5.84 14.40
C VAL A 24 4.66 -6.67 15.50
N THR A 25 4.21 -7.91 15.67
CA THR A 25 4.82 -8.84 16.61
C THR A 25 6.17 -9.37 16.10
N LYS A 26 7.01 -9.85 17.01
CA LYS A 26 8.30 -10.48 16.69
C LYS A 26 8.16 -11.61 15.66
N SER A 27 7.18 -12.48 15.86
CA SER A 27 6.91 -13.61 14.98
C SER A 27 6.47 -13.16 13.57
N GLN A 28 5.60 -12.15 13.47
CA GLN A 28 5.19 -11.60 12.17
C GLN A 28 6.37 -10.98 11.42
N PHE A 29 7.23 -10.25 12.12
CA PHE A 29 8.43 -9.67 11.52
C PHE A 29 9.37 -10.73 10.95
N ILE A 30 9.59 -11.83 11.69
CA ILE A 30 10.42 -12.95 11.23
C ILE A 30 9.80 -13.62 10.00
N ILE A 31 8.49 -13.87 10.01
CA ILE A 31 7.78 -14.46 8.86
C ILE A 31 7.96 -13.58 7.63
N GLU A 32 7.73 -12.27 7.74
CA GLU A 32 7.91 -11.33 6.63
C GLU A 32 9.34 -11.29 6.09
N ALA A 33 10.32 -11.33 6.99
CA ALA A 33 11.73 -11.35 6.61
C ALA A 33 12.10 -12.62 5.84
N VAL A 34 11.61 -13.78 6.29
CA VAL A 34 11.81 -15.06 5.62
C VAL A 34 11.08 -15.11 4.27
N GLU A 35 9.83 -14.65 4.21
CA GLU A 35 9.08 -14.57 2.95
C GLU A 35 9.77 -13.66 1.93
N ARG A 36 10.35 -12.55 2.38
CA ARG A 36 11.15 -11.66 1.55
C ARG A 36 12.45 -12.33 1.09
N ALA A 37 13.17 -13.01 1.99
CA ALA A 37 14.41 -13.71 1.65
C ALA A 37 14.19 -14.87 0.67
N LEU A 38 13.04 -15.55 0.76
CA LEU A 38 12.62 -16.60 -0.16
C LEU A 38 11.99 -16.06 -1.47
N GLY A 39 11.99 -14.75 -1.67
CA GLY A 39 11.45 -14.12 -2.90
C GLY A 39 9.94 -14.14 -3.04
N ARG A 40 9.18 -14.59 -2.02
CA ARG A 40 7.70 -14.58 -2.05
C ARG A 40 7.10 -13.18 -1.95
N LYS A 41 7.89 -12.21 -1.47
CA LYS A 41 7.56 -10.77 -1.43
C LYS A 41 8.60 -9.95 -2.19
N ASP A 42 8.98 -10.40 -3.37
CA ASP A 42 9.88 -9.64 -4.24
C ASP A 42 9.14 -8.41 -4.81
N ALA A 43 9.50 -7.23 -4.31
CA ALA A 43 8.96 -5.96 -4.76
C ALA A 43 9.26 -5.69 -6.24
N HIS A 44 10.38 -6.17 -6.76
CA HIS A 44 10.71 -6.04 -8.17
C HIS A 44 9.79 -6.92 -9.02
N ALA A 45 9.60 -8.18 -8.66
CA ALA A 45 8.65 -9.06 -9.35
C ALA A 45 7.22 -8.49 -9.34
N LEU A 46 6.75 -7.98 -8.20
CA LEU A 46 5.45 -7.32 -8.09
C LEU A 46 5.37 -6.07 -9.00
N MET A 47 6.41 -5.25 -9.04
CA MET A 47 6.48 -4.07 -9.90
C MET A 47 6.46 -4.45 -11.39
N VAL A 48 7.15 -5.51 -11.79
CA VAL A 48 7.12 -6.03 -13.16
C VAL A 48 5.71 -6.53 -13.53
N GLN A 49 5.04 -7.24 -12.63
CA GLN A 49 3.66 -7.70 -12.83
C GLN A 49 2.70 -6.52 -13.00
N LEU A 50 2.77 -5.51 -12.11
CA LEU A 50 1.97 -4.28 -12.22
C LEU A 50 2.18 -3.57 -13.57
N LYS A 51 3.44 -3.41 -14.01
CA LYS A 51 3.73 -2.81 -15.32
C LYS A 51 3.15 -3.62 -16.49
N ALA A 52 3.06 -4.94 -16.35
CA ALA A 52 2.43 -5.79 -17.36
C ALA A 52 0.90 -5.60 -17.36
N GLU A 53 0.28 -5.48 -16.19
CA GLU A 53 -1.15 -5.20 -16.05
C GLU A 53 -1.54 -3.82 -16.58
N GLU A 54 -0.75 -2.77 -16.29
CA GLU A 54 -0.98 -1.42 -16.81
C GLU A 54 -0.98 -1.34 -18.34
N ARG A 55 -0.28 -2.25 -19.01
CA ARG A 55 -0.26 -2.33 -20.49
C ARG A 55 -1.55 -2.90 -21.07
N GLN A 56 -2.39 -3.52 -20.25
CA GLN A 56 -3.66 -4.09 -20.70
C GLN A 56 -4.62 -3.00 -21.20
N PRO A 57 -5.47 -3.30 -22.20
CA PRO A 57 -6.36 -2.32 -22.81
C PRO A 57 -7.33 -1.66 -21.82
N LYS A 58 -7.71 -2.39 -20.75
CA LYS A 58 -8.58 -1.87 -19.68
C LYS A 58 -7.94 -0.67 -18.96
N TYR A 59 -6.63 -0.70 -18.71
CA TYR A 59 -5.90 0.40 -18.10
C TYR A 59 -5.62 1.55 -19.07
N ARG A 60 -5.60 1.30 -20.39
CA ARG A 60 -5.46 2.38 -21.39
C ARG A 60 -6.68 3.32 -21.41
N ALA A 61 -7.88 2.78 -21.25
CA ALA A 61 -9.10 3.58 -21.19
C ALA A 61 -9.12 4.46 -19.92
N VAL A 62 -8.71 3.91 -18.78
CA VAL A 62 -8.55 4.65 -17.52
C VAL A 62 -7.45 5.71 -17.66
N LYS A 63 -6.27 5.34 -18.16
CA LYS A 63 -5.15 6.28 -18.37
C LYS A 63 -5.56 7.47 -19.26
N ARG A 64 -6.27 7.22 -20.37
CA ARG A 64 -6.81 8.29 -21.24
C ARG A 64 -7.79 9.20 -20.54
N ALA A 65 -8.64 8.67 -19.64
CA ALA A 65 -9.60 9.46 -18.89
C ALA A 65 -8.93 10.45 -17.90
N PHE A 66 -7.68 10.18 -17.50
CA PHE A 66 -6.89 11.01 -16.58
C PHE A 66 -5.66 11.66 -17.25
N GLU A 67 -5.49 11.51 -18.56
CA GLU A 67 -4.35 12.05 -19.32
C GLU A 67 -4.46 13.58 -19.39
N GLY A 68 -3.48 14.30 -18.85
CA GLY A 68 -3.52 15.77 -18.74
C GLY A 68 -4.30 16.31 -17.53
N GLN A 69 -4.88 15.45 -16.69
CA GLN A 69 -5.38 15.86 -15.38
C GLN A 69 -4.23 15.80 -14.38
N GLN A 70 -3.59 16.94 -14.12
CA GLN A 70 -2.77 17.09 -12.94
C GLN A 70 -3.74 17.01 -11.74
N GLN A 71 -3.78 15.87 -11.05
CA GLN A 71 -4.42 15.80 -9.75
C GLN A 71 -3.51 16.55 -8.79
N ASP A 72 -3.73 17.86 -8.72
CA ASP A 72 -3.21 18.63 -7.61
C ASP A 72 -3.71 17.96 -6.35
N TYR A 73 -2.78 17.57 -5.47
CA TYR A 73 -3.10 17.13 -4.12
C TYR A 73 -3.54 18.35 -3.29
N GLU A 74 -4.38 19.21 -3.87
CA GLU A 74 -5.03 20.31 -3.19
C GLU A 74 -6.26 19.74 -2.50
N THR A 75 -6.05 19.46 -1.22
CA THR A 75 -7.00 18.80 -0.34
C THR A 75 -8.33 19.54 -0.24
N ASP A 76 -8.36 20.85 -0.47
CA ASP A 76 -9.56 21.67 -0.26
C ASP A 76 -10.48 21.72 -1.49
N SER A 77 -9.92 21.92 -2.69
CA SER A 77 -10.69 21.91 -3.93
C SER A 77 -11.20 20.50 -4.25
N ALA A 78 -10.37 19.47 -4.04
CA ALA A 78 -10.76 18.07 -4.18
C ALA A 78 -11.84 17.67 -3.17
N ARG A 79 -11.75 18.13 -1.91
CA ARG A 79 -12.76 17.89 -0.87
C ARG A 79 -14.08 18.59 -1.18
N ALA A 80 -14.06 19.83 -1.66
CA ALA A 80 -15.26 20.55 -2.08
C ALA A 80 -15.98 19.83 -3.24
N ALA A 81 -15.23 19.34 -4.23
CA ALA A 81 -15.78 18.57 -5.35
C ALA A 81 -16.39 17.23 -4.90
N LEU A 82 -15.75 16.54 -3.94
CA LEU A 82 -16.28 15.32 -3.33
C LEU A 82 -17.57 15.57 -2.54
N ILE A 83 -17.61 16.63 -1.72
CA ILE A 83 -18.81 17.02 -0.97
C ILE A 83 -19.96 17.36 -1.92
N ALA A 84 -19.68 18.09 -3.01
CA ALA A 84 -20.70 18.41 -4.01
C ALA A 84 -21.28 17.15 -4.67
N LYS A 85 -20.43 16.19 -5.05
CA LYS A 85 -20.87 14.90 -5.61
C LYS A 85 -21.69 14.08 -4.62
N LEU A 86 -21.29 14.05 -3.34
CA LEU A 86 -22.04 13.36 -2.29
C LEU A 86 -23.41 14.02 -2.05
N ARG A 87 -23.47 15.36 -2.02
CA ARG A 87 -24.73 16.11 -1.89
C ARG A 87 -25.68 15.83 -3.06
N ALA A 88 -25.16 15.82 -4.29
CA ALA A 88 -25.94 15.50 -5.49
C ALA A 88 -26.47 14.05 -5.47
N LYS A 89 -25.66 13.09 -4.98
CA LYS A 89 -26.04 11.68 -4.90
C LYS A 89 -27.03 11.37 -3.77
N HIS A 90 -26.96 12.12 -2.67
CA HIS A 90 -27.74 11.88 -1.45
C HIS A 90 -28.84 12.92 -1.19
N GLY A 91 -29.06 13.87 -2.10
CA GLY A 91 -30.14 14.86 -2.02
C GLY A 91 -30.02 15.88 -0.90
N LEU A 92 -28.80 16.13 -0.38
CA LEU A 92 -28.58 17.09 0.70
C LEU A 92 -28.46 18.50 0.12
N GLY A 93 -29.57 19.25 0.10
CA GLY A 93 -29.61 20.68 -0.26
C GLY A 93 -28.86 21.58 0.74
N PRO A 94 -28.55 22.84 0.37
CA PRO A 94 -27.82 23.76 1.24
C PRO A 94 -28.69 24.09 2.46
N GLY A 95 -28.12 23.90 3.67
CA GLY A 95 -28.60 24.57 4.87
C GLY A 95 -28.10 26.00 4.91
#